data_AF-A0AAJ2PEP8-F1
#
_entry.id   AF-A0AAJ2PEP8-F1
#
_cell.length_a   1.000
_cell.length_b   1.000
_cell.length_c   1.000
_cell.angle_alpha   90.00
_cell.angle_beta   90.00
_cell.angle_gamma   90.00
#
_symmetry.space_group_name_H-M   'P 1'
#
loop_
_entity.id
_entity.type
_entity.pdbx_description
1 polymer ?
#
loop_
_entity_poly.entity_id
_entity_poly.type
_entity_poly.pdbx_seq_one_letter_code
_entity_poly.pdbx_strand_id
1 'polypeptide(L)'
;MERADYSKKIKVKAVSLDKFIEINEIKQVDFIKIDTEGAEKEIIKGAKETIRKFKPKMAIAAYHFPDDKEKIPELVLSIRDDYKFKLVNKGEEDLFFF
;
A
#
# COMPACT_ATOMS: atom_id res chain seq x y z
N MET A 1 25.42 -5.28 -25.26
CA MET A 1 24.96 -4.92 -23.90
C MET A 1 24.74 -6.20 -23.13
N GLU A 2 25.57 -6.47 -22.12
CA GLU A 2 25.24 -7.51 -21.14
C GLU A 2 23.98 -7.10 -20.38
N ARG A 3 23.02 -8.02 -20.25
CA ARG A 3 21.84 -7.83 -19.40
C ARG A 3 22.31 -7.90 -17.95
N ALA A 4 21.94 -6.92 -17.13
CA ALA A 4 22.16 -6.99 -15.69
C ALA A 4 21.53 -8.29 -15.14
N ASP A 5 22.28 -9.00 -14.30
CA ASP A 5 21.80 -10.21 -13.64
C ASP A 5 20.90 -9.82 -12.45
N TYR A 6 19.59 -9.77 -12.69
CA TYR A 6 18.57 -9.45 -11.69
C TYR A 6 18.23 -10.64 -10.75
N SER A 7 18.98 -11.74 -10.78
CA SER A 7 18.67 -12.94 -9.98
C SER A 7 19.15 -12.87 -8.53
N LYS A 8 20.02 -11.90 -8.20
CA LYS A 8 20.62 -11.78 -6.87
C LYS A 8 19.58 -11.34 -5.83
N LYS A 9 19.17 -12.27 -4.97
CA LYS A 9 18.31 -11.98 -3.81
C LYS A 9 19.17 -11.58 -2.60
N ILE A 10 18.83 -10.47 -1.95
CA ILE A 10 19.41 -10.07 -0.67
C ILE A 10 18.33 -10.06 0.41
N LYS A 11 18.71 -10.43 1.64
CA LYS A 11 17.83 -10.27 2.80
C LYS A 11 17.94 -8.83 3.30
N VAL A 12 16.79 -8.18 3.47
CA VAL A 12 16.69 -6.85 4.07
C VAL A 12 15.81 -6.91 5.31
N LYS A 13 16.04 -6.01 6.27
CA LYS A 13 15.14 -5.84 7.40
C LYS A 13 13.90 -5.08 6.92
N ALA A 14 12.72 -5.54 7.33
CA ALA A 14 11.45 -4.88 7.07
C ALA A 14 10.66 -4.79 8.37
N VAL A 15 9.79 -3.78 8.46
CA VAL A 15 8.83 -3.59 9.55
C VAL A 15 7.46 -3.28 8.95
N SER A 16 6.39 -3.60 9.66
CA SER A 16 5.05 -3.19 9.24
C SER A 16 4.86 -1.69 9.40
N LEU A 17 3.93 -1.10 8.65
CA LEU A 17 3.63 0.33 8.76
C LEU A 17 3.12 0.66 10.18
N ASP A 18 2.25 -0.17 10.74
CA ASP A 18 1.76 0.01 12.11
C ASP A 18 2.91 0.06 13.12
N LYS A 19 3.90 -0.84 12.99
CA LYS A 19 5.06 -0.84 13.89
C LYS A 19 5.95 0.39 13.70
N PHE A 20 6.11 0.83 12.45
CA PHE A 20 6.85 2.05 12.14
C PHE A 20 6.17 3.28 12.76
N ILE A 21 4.85 3.41 12.63
CA ILE A 21 4.06 4.50 13.22
C ILE A 21 4.17 4.50 14.75
N GLU A 22 4.09 3.32 15.38
CA GLU A 22 4.25 3.15 16.83
C GLU A 22 5.63 3.59 17.32
N ILE A 23 6.72 3.07 16.72
CA ILE A 23 8.10 3.36 17.13
C ILE A 23 8.43 4.85 16.99
N ASN A 24 7.90 5.52 15.97
CA ASN A 24 8.15 6.94 15.73
C ASN A 24 7.14 7.85 16.41
N GLU A 25 6.25 7.30 17.25
CA GLU A 25 5.22 8.03 18.00
C GLU A 25 4.33 8.94 17.13
N ILE A 26 4.11 8.57 15.87
CA ILE A 26 3.36 9.38 14.91
C ILE A 26 1.89 9.46 15.36
N LYS A 27 1.45 10.69 15.65
CA LYS A 27 0.12 10.94 16.25
C LYS A 27 -1.01 11.00 15.24
N GLN A 28 -0.72 11.23 13.97
CA GLN A 28 -1.70 11.36 12.88
C GLN A 28 -1.06 10.96 11.55
N VAL A 29 -1.83 10.29 10.69
CA VAL A 29 -1.47 9.98 9.30
C VAL A 29 -2.61 10.42 8.40
N ASP A 30 -2.39 11.47 7.62
CA ASP A 30 -3.43 12.03 6.75
C ASP A 30 -3.44 11.42 5.35
N PHE A 31 -2.27 10.93 4.89
CA PHE A 31 -2.09 10.39 3.55
C PHE A 31 -1.06 9.26 3.51
N ILE A 32 -1.32 8.24 2.68
CA ILE A 32 -0.38 7.15 2.37
C ILE A 32 -0.30 7.00 0.84
N LYS A 33 0.91 6.99 0.28
CA LYS A 33 1.17 6.50 -1.09
C LYS A 33 1.88 5.16 -1.00
N ILE A 34 1.43 4.18 -1.79
CA ILE A 34 2.03 2.86 -1.88
C ILE A 34 2.31 2.57 -3.35
N ASP A 35 3.58 2.39 -3.67
CA ASP A 35 4.10 1.95 -4.97
C ASP A 35 5.37 1.15 -4.66
N THR A 36 5.24 -0.17 -4.62
CA THR A 36 6.23 -1.06 -3.98
C THR A 36 6.49 -2.33 -4.77
N GLU A 37 6.31 -2.27 -6.08
CA GLU A 37 6.65 -3.34 -7.03
C GLU A 37 6.07 -4.71 -6.61
N GLY A 38 4.82 -4.70 -6.12
CA GLY A 38 4.08 -5.92 -5.74
C GLY A 38 3.90 -6.16 -4.23
N ALA A 39 4.49 -5.34 -3.35
CA ALA A 39 4.31 -5.49 -1.91
C ALA A 39 3.04 -4.81 -1.35
N GLU A 40 2.17 -4.24 -2.20
CA GLU A 40 1.05 -3.38 -1.80
C GLU A 40 0.12 -4.08 -0.82
N LYS A 41 -0.31 -5.30 -1.17
CA LYS A 41 -1.23 -6.13 -0.35
C LYS A 41 -0.63 -6.47 1.01
N GLU A 42 0.67 -6.72 1.10
CA GLU A 42 1.36 -7.00 2.37
C GLU A 42 1.52 -5.74 3.23
N ILE A 43 1.77 -4.60 2.61
CA ILE A 43 1.83 -3.30 3.30
C ILE A 43 0.47 -2.94 3.88
N ILE A 44 -0.62 -3.11 3.13
CA ILE A 44 -1.98 -2.86 3.62
C ILE A 44 -2.30 -3.74 4.84
N LYS A 45 -1.94 -5.04 4.81
CA LYS A 45 -2.08 -5.93 5.97
C LYS A 45 -1.28 -5.43 7.18
N GLY A 46 -0.05 -4.94 6.94
CA GLY A 46 0.81 -4.35 7.96
C GLY A 46 0.44 -2.93 8.41
N ALA A 47 -0.58 -2.33 7.82
CA ALA A 47 -1.08 -0.98 8.09
C ALA A 47 -2.49 -0.98 8.69
N LYS A 48 -2.99 -2.14 9.13
CA LYS A 48 -4.40 -2.34 9.51
C LYS A 48 -4.85 -1.38 10.60
N GLU A 49 -4.06 -1.22 11.67
CA GLU A 49 -4.43 -0.34 12.78
C GLU A 49 -4.31 1.13 12.39
N THR A 50 -3.33 1.49 11.56
CA THR A 50 -3.18 2.83 10.98
C THR A 50 -4.38 3.22 10.13
N ILE A 51 -4.79 2.35 9.20
CA ILE A 51 -5.96 2.54 8.32
C ILE A 51 -7.24 2.66 9.16
N ARG A 52 -7.42 1.75 10.13
CA ARG A 52 -8.59 1.76 11.02
C ARG A 52 -8.66 3.01 11.89
N LYS A 53 -7.53 3.44 12.47
CA LYS A 53 -7.49 4.56 13.41
C LYS A 53 -7.60 5.92 12.72
N PHE A 54 -6.78 6.16 11.70
CA PHE A 54 -6.58 7.51 11.17
C PHE A 54 -7.42 7.81 9.93
N LYS A 55 -7.97 6.79 9.24
CA LYS A 55 -8.64 6.94 7.94
C LYS A 55 -7.84 7.83 6.95
N PRO A 56 -6.55 7.56 6.72
CA PRO A 56 -5.78 8.36 5.77
C PRO A 56 -6.40 8.28 4.38
N LYS A 57 -6.30 9.35 3.59
CA LYS A 57 -6.47 9.21 2.14
C LYS A 57 -5.34 8.33 1.62
N MET A 58 -5.60 7.50 0.61
CA MET A 58 -4.56 6.60 0.09
C MET A 58 -4.51 6.64 -1.43
N ALA A 59 -3.30 6.60 -1.98
CA ALA A 59 -3.04 6.34 -3.40
C ALA A 59 -2.20 5.07 -3.48
N ILE A 60 -2.73 4.03 -4.11
CA ILE A 60 -2.11 2.70 -4.13
C ILE A 60 -1.96 2.25 -5.58
N ALA A 61 -0.73 1.97 -6.01
CA ALA A 61 -0.43 1.42 -7.33
C ALA A 61 -1.24 0.14 -7.56
N ALA A 62 -1.90 0.05 -8.72
CA ALA A 62 -2.81 -1.05 -9.04
C ALA A 62 -2.49 -1.70 -10.40
N TYR A 63 -1.20 -1.76 -10.74
CA TYR A 63 -0.71 -2.28 -12.03
C TYR A 63 0.38 -3.36 -11.91
N HIS A 64 0.82 -3.73 -10.70
CA HIS A 64 1.91 -4.71 -10.53
C HIS A 64 1.44 -6.15 -10.72
N PHE A 65 0.22 -6.47 -10.30
CA PHE A 65 -0.42 -7.77 -10.52
C PHE A 65 -1.79 -7.65 -11.19
N PRO A 66 -2.21 -8.69 -11.96
CA PRO A 66 -3.51 -8.70 -12.62
C PRO A 66 -4.71 -8.52 -11.69
N ASP A 67 -4.58 -8.96 -10.43
CA ASP A 67 -5.65 -8.96 -9.43
C ASP A 67 -5.67 -7.69 -8.55
N ASP A 68 -4.72 -6.77 -8.72
CA ASP A 68 -4.58 -5.62 -7.81
C ASP A 68 -5.83 -4.72 -7.79
N LYS A 69 -6.44 -4.48 -8.95
CA LYS A 69 -7.66 -3.66 -9.08
C LYS A 69 -8.86 -4.24 -8.33
N GLU A 70 -8.84 -5.54 -8.02
CA GLU A 70 -9.91 -6.23 -7.28
C GLU A 70 -9.51 -6.46 -5.81
N LYS A 71 -8.31 -6.97 -5.57
CA LYS A 71 -7.84 -7.39 -4.24
C LYS A 71 -7.43 -6.24 -3.34
N ILE A 72 -6.92 -5.14 -3.89
CA ILE A 72 -6.58 -3.97 -3.08
C ILE A 72 -7.85 -3.34 -2.47
N PRO A 73 -8.92 -3.05 -3.24
CA PRO A 73 -10.16 -2.56 -2.66
C PRO A 73 -10.81 -3.53 -1.67
N GLU A 74 -10.86 -4.84 -2.00
CA GLU A 74 -11.38 -5.87 -1.10
C GLU A 74 -10.68 -5.83 0.27
N LEU A 75 -9.34 -5.77 0.25
CA LEU A 75 -8.53 -5.76 1.45
C LEU A 75 -8.72 -4.46 2.26
N VAL A 76 -8.69 -3.29 1.61
CA VAL A 76 -8.90 -2.01 2.30
C VAL A 76 -10.30 -1.97 2.94
N LEU A 77 -11.33 -2.37 2.19
CA LEU A 77 -12.72 -2.38 2.70
C LEU A 77 -12.94 -3.42 3.81
N SER A 78 -12.19 -4.54 3.81
CA SER A 78 -12.22 -5.49 4.91
C SER A 78 -11.64 -4.95 6.23
N ILE A 79 -10.78 -3.93 6.15
CA ILE A 79 -10.19 -3.25 7.31
C ILE A 79 -11.11 -2.12 7.77
N ARG A 80 -11.65 -1.37 6.81
CA ARG A 80 -12.48 -0.20 7.03
C ARG A 80 -13.43 0.01 5.83
N ASP A 81 -14.71 -0.24 6.07
CA ASP A 81 -15.76 -0.31 5.04
C ASP A 81 -16.36 1.05 4.63
N ASP A 82 -16.04 2.13 5.37
CA ASP A 82 -16.52 3.49 5.11
C ASP A 82 -15.64 4.29 4.13
N TYR A 83 -14.68 3.64 3.46
CA TYR A 83 -13.90 4.23 2.38
C TYR A 83 -14.69 4.25 1.06
N LYS A 84 -14.54 5.35 0.32
CA LYS A 84 -14.84 5.39 -1.10
C LYS A 84 -13.54 5.29 -1.86
N PHE A 85 -13.58 4.74 -3.08
CA PHE A 85 -12.39 4.69 -3.93
C PHE A 85 -12.73 4.87 -5.39
N LYS A 86 -11.71 5.23 -6.18
CA LYS A 86 -11.78 5.30 -7.63
C LYS A 86 -10.43 4.94 -8.24
N LEU A 87 -10.44 4.34 -9.41
CA LEU A 87 -9.24 4.21 -10.23
C LEU A 87 -8.92 5.55 -10.89
N VAL A 88 -7.67 6.00 -10.78
CA VAL A 88 -7.15 7.21 -11.42
C VAL A 88 -6.05 6.78 -12.39
N ASN A 89 -6.14 7.23 -13.64
CA ASN A 89 -5.13 6.99 -14.66
C ASN A 89 -4.57 8.33 -15.14
N LYS A 90 -3.49 8.77 -14.51
CA LYS A 90 -2.77 10.02 -14.84
C LYS A 90 -1.27 9.79 -14.70
N GLY A 91 -0.69 9.09 -15.66
CA GLY A 91 0.72 8.69 -15.68
C GLY A 91 0.91 7.25 -15.19
N GLU A 92 0.26 6.92 -14.07
CA GLU A 92 0.18 5.57 -13.51
C GLU A 92 -1.28 5.20 -13.17
N GLU A 93 -1.55 3.91 -12.99
CA GLU A 93 -2.86 3.40 -12.55
C GLU A 93 -2.88 3.25 -11.03
N ASP A 94 -3.48 4.22 -10.35
CA ASP A 94 -3.61 4.24 -8.90
C ASP A 94 -5.07 4.06 -8.46
N LEU A 95 -5.29 3.27 -7.41
CA LEU A 95 -6.53 3.28 -6.64
C LEU A 95 -6.45 4.38 -5.57
N PHE A 96 -7.33 5.38 -5.69
CA PHE A 96 -7.41 6.49 -4.75
C PHE A 96 -8.57 6.31 -3.77
N PHE A 97 -8.27 6.18 -2.48
CA PHE A 97 -9.21 5.99 -1.38
C PHE A 97 -9.43 7.31 -0.59
N PHE A 98 -10.68 7.63 -0.27
CA PHE A 98 -11.10 8.86 0.41
C PHE A 98 -12.36 8.71 1.27
#